data_AF-A0A7S4CK11-F1
#
_entry.id   AF-A0A7S4CK11-F1
#
_cell.length_a   1.000
_cell.length_b   1.000
_cell.length_c   1.000
_cell.angle_alpha   90.00
_cell.angle_beta   90.00
_cell.angle_gamma   90.00
#
_symmetry.space_group_name_H-M   'P 1'
#
loop_
_entity.id
_entity.type
_entity.pdbx_description
1 polymer ?
#
loop_
_entity_poly.entity_id
_entity_poly.type
_entity_poly.pdbx_seq_one_letter_code
_entity_poly.pdbx_strand_id
1 'polypeptide(L)'
;AARGSAIQLRVYAEDPLKDFKPSPGTLSQFDLPVDENGSRFDTWCFRGCTVTPSYDPLIVKILQWGPTRSEAIRRLQRTLHKTNIKGPATNLSYLQQVIGSAAFVQGQTYTNTLGSMQFQARCFEVLKPGMGVTVQDYPGRVRQGLWRIGVPPSGPMDHLSSRLANSLVGNAEGCATLEVAFLGPSLKFHTNAVVAVAGAPFKATLNGVQAPQFAPLELQAGDVFAVEQLTTDVGARCYIAVRGGVDVPLYLGSRSTFTKGA
;
A
#
# COMPACT_ATOMS: atom_id res chain seq x y z
N ALA A 1 38.49 -5.23 -20.86
CA ALA A 1 37.41 -6.23 -20.90
C ALA A 1 36.27 -5.80 -19.99
N ALA A 2 35.01 -5.95 -20.43
CA ALA A 2 33.86 -5.72 -19.56
C ALA A 2 33.89 -6.69 -18.37
N ARG A 3 33.61 -6.18 -17.16
CA ARG A 3 33.63 -6.97 -15.92
C ARG A 3 32.21 -7.04 -15.33
N GLY A 4 31.63 -8.23 -15.32
CA GLY A 4 30.30 -8.48 -14.74
C GLY A 4 29.13 -8.07 -15.63
N SER A 5 27.96 -7.91 -15.01
CA SER A 5 26.69 -7.57 -15.63
C SER A 5 25.97 -6.50 -14.80
N ALA A 6 25.27 -5.58 -15.47
CA ALA A 6 24.48 -4.54 -14.81
C ALA A 6 23.08 -4.46 -15.40
N ILE A 7 22.08 -4.18 -14.56
CA ILE A 7 20.67 -4.03 -14.92
C ILE A 7 20.17 -2.71 -14.37
N GLN A 8 19.39 -1.96 -15.17
CA GLN A 8 18.74 -0.72 -14.75
C GLN A 8 17.22 -0.89 -14.76
N LEU A 9 16.57 -0.41 -13.71
CA LEU A 9 15.13 -0.21 -13.64
C LEU A 9 14.80 1.28 -13.60
N ARG A 10 13.66 1.66 -14.16
CA ARG A 10 13.15 3.03 -14.15
C ARG A 10 11.87 3.08 -13.36
N VAL A 11 11.95 3.65 -12.16
CA VAL A 11 10.79 3.83 -11.29
C VAL A 11 10.07 5.11 -11.70
N TYR A 12 8.82 4.99 -12.07
CA TYR A 12 7.95 6.07 -12.53
C TYR A 12 6.81 6.32 -11.55
N ALA A 13 6.37 7.58 -11.47
CA ALA A 13 5.14 8.00 -10.82
C ALA A 13 3.94 7.66 -11.71
N GLU A 14 3.64 6.38 -11.83
CA GLU A 14 2.60 5.81 -12.68
C GLU A 14 1.84 4.72 -11.93
N ASP A 15 0.57 4.50 -12.29
CA ASP A 15 -0.25 3.44 -11.71
C ASP A 15 -0.42 2.26 -12.68
N PRO A 16 0.30 1.13 -12.49
CA PRO A 16 0.17 -0.05 -13.35
C PRO A 16 -1.23 -0.69 -13.31
N LEU A 17 -2.04 -0.44 -12.28
CA LEU A 17 -3.44 -0.91 -12.25
C LEU A 17 -4.35 -0.11 -13.18
N LYS A 18 -3.96 1.11 -13.54
CA LYS A 18 -4.75 2.03 -14.35
C LYS A 18 -4.04 2.35 -15.65
N ASP A 19 -3.56 1.31 -16.33
CA ASP A 19 -2.87 1.40 -17.62
C ASP A 19 -1.67 2.38 -17.62
N PHE A 20 -0.90 2.36 -16.53
CA PHE A 20 0.27 3.24 -16.33
C PHE A 20 -0.05 4.74 -16.42
N LYS A 21 -1.28 5.13 -16.05
CA LYS A 21 -1.64 6.56 -15.95
C LYS A 21 -0.66 7.30 -15.02
N PRO A 22 -0.20 8.50 -15.39
CA PRO A 22 0.63 9.33 -14.52
C PRO A 22 -0.05 9.59 -13.17
N SER A 23 0.73 9.52 -12.10
CA SER A 23 0.31 9.75 -10.72
C SER A 23 1.15 10.89 -10.13
N PRO A 24 0.80 12.17 -10.36
CA PRO A 24 1.51 13.28 -9.76
C PRO A 24 1.22 13.33 -8.24
N GLY A 25 2.16 13.86 -7.47
CA GLY A 25 1.98 14.01 -6.03
C GLY A 25 3.29 14.21 -5.28
N THR A 26 3.16 14.50 -3.99
CA THR A 26 4.30 14.66 -3.07
C THR A 26 4.75 13.30 -2.54
N LEU A 27 6.05 13.03 -2.60
CA LEU A 27 6.65 11.82 -2.03
C LEU A 27 6.64 11.91 -0.50
N SER A 28 5.71 11.24 0.16
CA SER A 28 5.62 11.20 1.62
C SER A 28 6.72 10.35 2.27
N GLN A 29 7.25 9.38 1.50
CA GLN A 29 8.39 8.55 1.86
C GLN A 29 9.26 8.32 0.62
N PHE A 30 10.58 8.42 0.79
CA PHE A 30 11.57 8.17 -0.26
C PHE A 30 12.83 7.60 0.38
N ASP A 31 12.79 6.29 0.63
CA ASP A 31 13.88 5.57 1.28
C ASP A 31 14.49 4.58 0.27
N LEU A 32 15.74 4.83 -0.09
CA LEU A 32 16.55 3.93 -0.90
C LEU A 32 17.55 3.21 0.02
N PRO A 33 17.83 1.92 -0.20
CA PRO A 33 18.82 1.23 0.62
C PRO A 33 20.22 1.85 0.42
N VAL A 34 21.02 1.86 1.50
CA VAL A 34 22.43 2.24 1.44
C VAL A 34 23.16 1.26 0.52
N ASP A 35 24.19 1.71 -0.22
CA ASP A 35 24.83 0.93 -1.28
C ASP A 35 25.26 -0.48 -0.82
N GLU A 36 24.45 -1.47 -1.16
CA GLU A 36 24.73 -2.87 -0.90
C GLU A 36 25.32 -3.51 -2.15
N ASN A 37 26.65 -3.51 -2.24
CA ASN A 37 27.40 -4.30 -3.21
C ASN A 37 27.11 -3.93 -4.68
N GLY A 38 27.26 -2.65 -5.05
CA GLY A 38 27.23 -2.20 -6.44
C GLY A 38 25.85 -1.75 -6.92
N SER A 39 25.05 -1.21 -5.99
CA SER A 39 23.81 -0.51 -6.30
C SER A 39 24.09 0.98 -6.54
N ARG A 40 23.47 1.56 -7.56
CA ARG A 40 23.56 2.98 -7.87
C ARG A 40 22.17 3.52 -8.12
N PHE A 41 21.87 4.66 -7.51
CA PHE A 41 20.60 5.34 -7.65
C PHE A 41 20.83 6.70 -8.31
N ASP A 42 20.27 6.88 -9.49
CA ASP A 42 20.25 8.17 -10.16
C ASP A 42 18.84 8.76 -9.97
N THR A 43 18.72 9.79 -9.12
CA THR A 43 17.44 10.42 -8.76
C THR A 43 17.62 11.92 -8.59
N TRP A 44 16.56 12.66 -8.84
CA TRP A 44 16.41 14.08 -8.45
C TRP A 44 15.44 14.25 -7.27
N CYS A 45 14.71 13.19 -6.94
CA CYS A 45 13.69 13.16 -5.89
C CYS A 45 14.30 12.94 -4.49
N PHE A 46 13.59 13.44 -3.49
CA PHE A 46 13.85 13.26 -2.06
C PHE A 46 12.52 13.31 -1.30
N ARG A 47 12.50 12.91 -0.04
CA ARG A 47 11.27 12.95 0.77
C ARG A 47 10.72 14.39 0.83
N GLY A 48 9.43 14.55 0.50
CA GLY A 48 8.76 15.85 0.41
C GLY A 48 8.84 16.51 -0.96
N CYS A 49 9.58 15.96 -1.94
CA CYS A 49 9.55 16.49 -3.29
C CYS A 49 8.21 16.19 -3.98
N THR A 50 7.74 17.11 -4.82
CA THR A 50 6.52 16.95 -5.60
C THR A 50 6.85 16.58 -7.04
N VAL A 51 6.35 15.42 -7.48
CA VAL A 51 6.40 15.00 -8.89
C VAL A 51 5.18 15.59 -9.59
N THR A 52 5.43 16.47 -10.56
CA THR A 52 4.36 17.16 -11.30
C THR A 52 3.99 16.37 -12.57
N PRO A 53 2.78 16.59 -13.14
CA PRO A 53 2.39 15.96 -14.39
C PRO A 53 2.96 16.67 -15.64
N SER A 54 3.77 17.72 -15.46
CA SER A 54 4.20 18.63 -16.53
C SER A 54 5.27 18.05 -17.46
N TYR A 55 6.03 17.07 -16.98
CA TYR A 55 7.16 16.47 -17.70
C TYR A 55 7.13 14.94 -17.57
N ASP A 56 8.29 14.30 -17.74
CA ASP A 56 8.47 12.86 -17.57
C ASP A 56 8.30 12.45 -16.08
N PRO A 57 7.53 11.38 -15.78
CA PRO A 57 7.23 10.97 -14.40
C PRO A 57 8.36 10.17 -13.72
N LEU A 58 9.61 10.22 -14.23
CA LEU A 58 10.72 9.44 -13.68
C LEU A 58 11.08 9.92 -12.28
N ILE A 59 11.00 9.00 -11.32
CA ILE A 59 11.39 9.24 -9.93
C ILE A 59 12.87 8.89 -9.75
N VAL A 60 13.25 7.65 -10.06
CA VAL A 60 14.61 7.15 -9.82
C VAL A 60 14.96 6.06 -10.84
N LYS A 61 16.21 6.08 -11.32
CA LYS A 61 16.81 4.92 -11.99
C LYS A 61 17.57 4.10 -10.95
N ILE A 62 17.21 2.84 -10.81
CA ILE A 62 17.88 1.89 -9.93
C ILE A 62 18.80 1.02 -10.79
N LEU A 63 20.10 1.15 -10.60
CA LEU A 63 21.12 0.40 -11.31
C LEU A 63 21.74 -0.61 -10.35
N GLN A 64 21.88 -1.85 -10.78
CA GLN A 64 22.51 -2.90 -9.98
C GLN A 64 23.55 -3.65 -10.81
N TRP A 65 24.78 -3.65 -10.32
CA TRP A 65 25.86 -4.48 -10.83
C TRP A 65 25.96 -5.81 -10.07
N GLY A 66 26.42 -6.84 -10.76
CA GLY A 66 26.85 -8.11 -10.18
C GLY A 66 27.90 -8.83 -11.05
N PRO A 67 28.67 -9.77 -10.49
CA PRO A 67 29.66 -10.57 -11.23
C PRO A 67 29.03 -11.40 -12.36
N THR A 68 27.75 -11.78 -12.23
CA THR A 68 26.97 -12.46 -13.27
C THR A 68 25.59 -11.80 -13.39
N ARG A 69 24.88 -12.05 -14.50
CA ARG A 69 23.50 -11.58 -14.69
C ARG A 69 22.58 -12.08 -13.57
N SER A 70 22.69 -13.36 -13.20
CA SER A 70 21.89 -13.94 -12.12
C SER A 70 22.17 -13.28 -10.77
N GLU A 71 23.44 -12.92 -10.50
CA GLU A 71 23.78 -12.19 -9.28
C GLU A 71 23.27 -10.74 -9.29
N ALA A 72 23.34 -10.06 -10.43
CA ALA A 72 22.74 -8.73 -10.58
C ALA A 72 21.22 -8.77 -10.33
N ILE A 73 20.50 -9.77 -10.85
CA ILE A 73 19.07 -9.97 -10.61
C ILE A 73 18.78 -10.21 -9.12
N ARG A 74 19.51 -11.13 -8.46
CA ARG A 74 19.32 -11.40 -7.03
C ARG A 74 19.59 -10.19 -6.15
N ARG A 75 20.62 -9.41 -6.46
CA ARG A 75 20.90 -8.14 -5.75
C ARG A 75 19.79 -7.13 -6.00
N LEU A 76 19.36 -6.97 -7.24
CA LEU A 76 18.30 -6.02 -7.62
C LEU A 76 16.97 -6.37 -6.95
N GLN A 77 16.61 -7.66 -6.86
CA GLN A 77 15.48 -8.15 -6.09
C GLN A 77 15.55 -7.68 -4.62
N ARG A 78 16.69 -7.88 -3.95
CA ARG A 78 16.89 -7.41 -2.56
C ARG A 78 16.79 -5.90 -2.44
N THR A 79 17.41 -5.17 -3.37
CA THR A 79 17.36 -3.71 -3.44
C THR A 79 15.91 -3.22 -3.52
N LEU A 80 15.12 -3.76 -4.44
CA LEU A 80 13.71 -3.41 -4.60
C LEU A 80 12.84 -3.73 -3.39
N HIS A 81 13.13 -4.81 -2.64
CA HIS A 81 12.40 -5.13 -1.41
C HIS A 81 12.69 -4.13 -0.28
N LYS A 82 13.86 -3.48 -0.32
CA LYS A 82 14.27 -2.45 0.65
C LYS A 82 13.95 -1.02 0.19
N THR A 83 13.63 -0.83 -1.08
CA THR A 83 13.19 0.46 -1.63
C THR A 83 11.76 0.75 -1.19
N ASN A 84 11.56 1.91 -0.55
CA ASN A 84 10.24 2.36 -0.14
C ASN A 84 9.96 3.77 -0.65
N ILE A 85 9.04 3.88 -1.60
CA ILE A 85 8.61 5.13 -2.21
C ILE A 85 7.09 5.21 -2.03
N LYS A 86 6.61 6.20 -1.29
CA LYS A 86 5.18 6.40 -0.99
C LYS A 86 4.77 7.85 -1.26
N GLY A 87 3.48 8.04 -1.47
CA GLY A 87 2.88 9.31 -1.91
C GLY A 87 2.00 9.01 -3.12
N PRO A 88 2.42 9.36 -4.35
CA PRO A 88 1.76 8.90 -5.57
C PRO A 88 1.89 7.38 -5.77
N ALA A 89 1.08 6.85 -6.68
CA ALA A 89 1.28 5.49 -7.19
C ALA A 89 2.61 5.42 -7.96
N THR A 90 3.27 4.26 -7.90
CA THR A 90 4.49 4.01 -8.65
C THR A 90 4.45 2.64 -9.31
N ASN A 91 5.24 2.47 -10.37
CA ASN A 91 5.41 1.19 -11.03
C ASN A 91 6.37 0.23 -10.27
N LEU A 92 6.78 0.54 -9.04
CA LEU A 92 7.78 -0.21 -8.30
C LEU A 92 7.40 -1.69 -8.10
N SER A 93 6.15 -1.96 -7.73
CA SER A 93 5.64 -3.33 -7.53
C SER A 93 5.49 -4.09 -8.85
N TYR A 94 5.18 -3.39 -9.94
CA TYR A 94 5.19 -3.97 -11.29
C TYR A 94 6.63 -4.38 -11.68
N LEU A 95 7.61 -3.51 -11.47
CA LEU A 95 9.02 -3.81 -11.75
C LEU A 95 9.54 -5.00 -10.93
N GLN A 96 9.13 -5.13 -9.66
CA GLN A 96 9.43 -6.31 -8.82
C GLN A 96 8.89 -7.61 -9.44
N GLN A 97 7.72 -7.58 -10.08
CA GLN A 97 7.18 -8.75 -10.79
C GLN A 97 7.92 -9.02 -12.10
N VAL A 98 8.28 -7.98 -12.86
CA VAL A 98 9.02 -8.12 -14.13
C VAL A 98 10.32 -8.85 -13.89
N ILE A 99 11.14 -8.36 -12.95
CA ILE A 99 12.46 -8.92 -12.65
C ILE A 99 12.39 -10.29 -11.95
N GLY A 100 11.26 -10.60 -11.32
CA GLY A 100 10.98 -11.92 -10.73
C GLY A 100 10.42 -12.94 -11.73
N SER A 101 9.99 -12.50 -12.92
CA SER A 101 9.39 -13.38 -13.91
C SER A 101 10.39 -14.39 -14.48
N ALA A 102 9.91 -15.60 -14.81
CA ALA A 102 10.74 -16.63 -15.42
C ALA A 102 11.36 -16.17 -16.74
N ALA A 103 10.59 -15.46 -17.58
CA ALA A 103 11.06 -14.89 -18.84
C ALA A 103 12.26 -13.96 -18.64
N PHE A 104 12.18 -13.06 -17.65
CA PHE A 104 13.30 -12.16 -17.34
C PHE A 104 14.48 -12.93 -16.74
N VAL A 105 14.27 -13.81 -15.77
CA VAL A 105 15.36 -14.57 -15.11
C VAL A 105 16.11 -15.45 -16.11
N GLN A 106 15.41 -16.12 -17.02
CA GLN A 106 15.98 -17.00 -18.05
C GLN A 106 16.56 -16.24 -19.26
N GLY A 107 16.35 -14.92 -19.36
CA GLY A 107 16.84 -14.10 -20.47
C GLY A 107 16.02 -14.23 -21.75
N GLN A 108 14.80 -14.75 -21.67
CA GLN A 108 13.85 -14.87 -22.78
C GLN A 108 13.06 -13.56 -22.95
N THR A 109 13.78 -12.47 -23.17
CA THR A 109 13.22 -11.11 -23.26
C THR A 109 13.26 -10.60 -24.70
N TYR A 110 12.09 -10.30 -25.24
CA TYR A 110 11.85 -9.67 -26.54
C TYR A 110 11.21 -8.30 -26.35
N THR A 111 11.16 -7.50 -27.41
CA THR A 111 10.57 -6.13 -27.37
C THR A 111 9.08 -6.12 -26.99
N ASN A 112 8.37 -7.24 -27.17
CA ASN A 112 6.96 -7.39 -26.84
C ASN A 112 6.68 -8.18 -25.54
N THR A 113 7.71 -8.66 -24.82
CA THR A 113 7.52 -9.54 -23.66
C THR A 113 6.57 -8.95 -22.61
N LEU A 114 6.66 -7.65 -22.36
CA LEU A 114 5.81 -6.97 -21.37
C LEU A 114 4.35 -6.80 -21.82
N GLY A 115 4.05 -6.89 -23.12
CA GLY A 115 2.69 -6.69 -23.66
C GLY A 115 1.70 -7.79 -23.26
N SER A 116 2.19 -8.94 -22.83
CA SER A 116 1.37 -10.06 -22.31
C SER A 116 1.53 -10.26 -20.79
N MET A 117 2.28 -9.38 -20.12
CA MET A 117 2.53 -9.52 -18.70
C MET A 117 1.30 -9.12 -17.90
N GLN A 118 0.79 -10.05 -17.09
CA GLN A 118 -0.29 -9.76 -16.15
C GLN A 118 0.30 -9.22 -14.85
N PHE A 119 -0.06 -7.99 -14.51
CA PHE A 119 0.29 -7.38 -13.23
C PHE A 119 -0.67 -7.84 -12.14
N GLN A 120 -0.13 -8.42 -11.06
CA GLN A 120 -0.92 -8.85 -9.90
C GLN A 120 -0.81 -7.83 -8.78
N ALA A 121 -1.77 -6.92 -8.67
CA ALA A 121 -1.72 -5.90 -7.63
C ALA A 121 -2.14 -6.46 -6.26
N ARG A 122 -1.34 -6.16 -5.23
CA ARG A 122 -1.61 -6.57 -3.84
C ARG A 122 -2.22 -5.42 -3.05
N CYS A 123 -3.42 -5.00 -3.46
CA CYS A 123 -4.14 -3.90 -2.84
C CYS A 123 -5.66 -4.08 -3.00
N PHE A 124 -6.41 -3.17 -2.39
CA PHE A 124 -7.79 -2.90 -2.77
C PHE A 124 -7.88 -1.52 -3.43
N GLU A 125 -8.83 -1.36 -4.33
CA GLU A 125 -9.18 -0.11 -4.99
C GLU A 125 -10.46 0.45 -4.36
N VAL A 126 -10.45 1.75 -4.05
CA VAL A 126 -11.63 2.44 -3.53
C VAL A 126 -12.54 2.81 -4.70
N LEU A 127 -13.66 2.09 -4.86
CA LEU A 127 -14.69 2.40 -5.84
C LEU A 127 -15.60 3.52 -5.37
N LYS A 128 -15.94 3.52 -4.07
CA LYS A 128 -16.70 4.59 -3.40
C LYS A 128 -16.00 4.91 -2.07
N PRO A 129 -15.72 6.19 -1.77
CA PRO A 129 -14.90 6.56 -0.61
C PRO A 129 -15.62 6.50 0.74
N GLY A 130 -16.96 6.47 0.76
CA GLY A 130 -17.73 6.65 2.00
C GLY A 130 -17.60 8.06 2.55
N MET A 131 -17.95 8.25 3.82
CA MET A 131 -17.89 9.55 4.51
C MET A 131 -16.79 9.55 5.56
N GLY A 132 -15.70 10.26 5.29
CA GLY A 132 -14.62 10.47 6.27
C GLY A 132 -13.90 9.18 6.69
N VAL A 133 -13.79 8.19 5.79
CA VAL A 133 -13.07 6.94 6.06
C VAL A 133 -11.57 7.24 6.18
N THR A 134 -10.95 6.82 7.28
CA THR A 134 -9.53 7.09 7.56
C THR A 134 -8.76 5.85 7.96
N VAL A 135 -7.47 5.80 7.65
CA VAL A 135 -6.58 4.75 8.17
C VAL A 135 -6.21 5.08 9.61
N GLN A 136 -6.41 4.14 10.54
CA GLN A 136 -6.10 4.29 11.97
C GLN A 136 -5.39 3.05 12.51
N ASP A 137 -4.35 3.26 13.34
CA ASP A 137 -3.71 2.21 14.13
C ASP A 137 -3.83 2.48 15.63
N TYR A 138 -3.66 1.43 16.44
CA TYR A 138 -3.68 1.52 17.90
C TYR A 138 -2.29 1.16 18.46
N PRO A 139 -1.75 1.90 19.45
CA PRO A 139 -2.36 3.00 20.20
C PRO A 139 -2.18 4.39 19.54
N GLY A 140 -1.99 4.47 18.23
CA GLY A 140 -1.66 5.74 17.57
C GLY A 140 -0.29 6.27 18.00
N ARG A 141 -0.15 7.59 18.06
CA ARG A 141 1.12 8.28 18.42
C ARG A 141 1.40 8.35 19.92
N VAL A 142 0.63 7.67 20.78
CA VAL A 142 0.79 7.73 22.24
C VAL A 142 2.24 7.47 22.66
N ARG A 143 2.90 6.45 22.07
CA ARG A 143 4.27 6.03 22.43
C ARG A 143 5.35 7.07 22.09
N GLN A 144 5.04 8.07 21.28
CA GLN A 144 5.98 9.15 20.96
C GLN A 144 5.96 10.29 21.99
N GLY A 145 4.97 10.34 22.88
CA GLY A 145 4.86 11.37 23.92
C GLY A 145 4.69 12.80 23.38
N LEU A 146 4.13 12.95 22.17
CA LEU A 146 4.06 14.23 21.45
C LEU A 146 2.88 15.12 21.87
N TRP A 147 2.08 14.68 22.83
CA TRP A 147 0.97 15.47 23.37
C TRP A 147 1.43 16.82 23.93
N ARG A 148 2.65 16.86 24.50
CA ARG A 148 3.28 18.08 25.03
C ARG A 148 3.52 19.19 24.01
N ILE A 149 3.54 18.84 22.71
CA ILE A 149 3.67 19.80 21.59
C ILE A 149 2.39 19.89 20.75
N GLY A 150 1.25 19.43 21.28
CA GLY A 150 -0.05 19.54 20.64
C GLY A 150 -0.32 18.52 19.52
N VAL A 151 0.51 17.49 19.37
CA VAL A 151 0.25 16.39 18.41
C VAL A 151 -0.60 15.33 19.10
N PRO A 152 -1.85 15.10 18.66
CA PRO A 152 -2.72 14.10 19.27
C PRO A 152 -2.27 12.67 18.92
N PRO A 153 -2.69 11.66 19.71
CA PRO A 153 -2.41 10.27 19.38
C PRO A 153 -3.06 9.88 18.05
N SER A 154 -4.19 10.52 17.70
CA SER A 154 -5.11 10.02 16.68
C SER A 154 -5.51 8.58 17.03
N GLY A 155 -5.54 7.67 16.05
CA GLY A 155 -5.94 6.30 16.28
C GLY A 155 -7.45 6.14 16.25
N PRO A 156 -7.93 4.90 16.44
CA PRO A 156 -9.35 4.61 16.41
C PRO A 156 -10.07 5.32 17.57
N MET A 157 -11.17 6.01 17.26
CA MET A 157 -12.04 6.68 18.24
C MET A 157 -12.65 5.68 19.24
N ASP A 158 -13.09 4.52 18.75
CA ASP A 158 -13.41 3.33 19.53
C ASP A 158 -12.32 2.28 19.30
N HIS A 159 -11.32 2.31 20.16
CA HIS A 159 -10.19 1.40 20.06
C HIS A 159 -10.54 -0.05 20.36
N LEU A 160 -11.63 -0.34 21.09
CA LEU A 160 -12.02 -1.71 21.40
C LEU A 160 -12.51 -2.40 20.12
N SER A 161 -13.40 -1.75 19.36
CA SER A 161 -13.91 -2.28 18.10
C SER A 161 -12.81 -2.40 17.05
N SER A 162 -11.89 -1.44 16.94
CA SER A 162 -10.74 -1.55 16.03
C SER A 162 -9.85 -2.76 16.36
N ARG A 163 -9.54 -2.97 17.64
CA ARG A 163 -8.74 -4.12 18.10
C ARG A 163 -9.48 -5.45 17.89
N LEU A 164 -10.80 -5.48 18.10
CA LEU A 164 -11.63 -6.64 17.83
C LEU A 164 -11.63 -7.00 16.34
N ALA A 165 -11.83 -6.02 15.44
CA ALA A 165 -11.74 -6.23 14.00
C ALA A 165 -10.38 -6.84 13.60
N ASN A 166 -9.28 -6.29 14.12
CA ASN A 166 -7.94 -6.83 13.91
C ASN A 166 -7.80 -8.28 14.44
N SER A 167 -8.32 -8.57 15.63
CA SER A 167 -8.27 -9.91 16.22
C SER A 167 -9.01 -10.95 15.37
N LEU A 168 -10.16 -10.58 14.78
CA LEU A 168 -10.96 -11.49 13.94
C LEU A 168 -10.22 -11.96 12.69
N VAL A 169 -9.31 -11.14 12.14
CA VAL A 169 -8.49 -11.50 10.97
C VAL A 169 -7.09 -12.01 11.34
N GLY A 170 -6.81 -12.18 12.63
CA GLY A 170 -5.51 -12.67 13.14
C GLY A 170 -4.37 -11.65 13.02
N ASN A 171 -4.67 -10.36 13.05
CA ASN A 171 -3.65 -9.32 13.01
C ASN A 171 -2.95 -9.14 14.35
N ALA A 172 -1.67 -8.80 14.30
CA ALA A 172 -0.93 -8.33 15.46
C ALA A 172 -1.43 -6.95 15.91
N GLU A 173 -1.20 -6.61 17.17
CA GLU A 173 -1.45 -5.26 17.67
C GLU A 173 -0.63 -4.22 16.88
N GLY A 174 -1.24 -3.09 16.53
CA GLY A 174 -0.63 -2.04 15.71
C GLY A 174 -0.86 -2.17 14.20
N CYS A 175 -1.49 -3.24 13.71
CA CYS A 175 -1.99 -3.29 12.34
C CYS A 175 -3.06 -2.19 12.13
N ALA A 176 -2.93 -1.45 11.04
CA ALA A 176 -3.86 -0.38 10.71
C ALA A 176 -5.19 -0.93 10.15
N THR A 177 -6.28 -0.30 10.59
CA THR A 177 -7.67 -0.55 10.14
C THR A 177 -8.20 0.68 9.40
N LEU A 178 -9.29 0.52 8.66
CA LEU A 178 -10.07 1.65 8.17
C LEU A 178 -11.15 1.98 9.19
N GLU A 179 -11.12 3.17 9.76
CA GLU A 179 -12.20 3.71 10.56
C GLU A 179 -13.25 4.33 9.65
N VAL A 180 -14.50 3.89 9.80
CA VAL A 180 -15.65 4.32 9.02
C VAL A 180 -16.62 5.08 9.93
N ALA A 181 -17.16 6.22 9.47
CA ALA A 181 -18.17 6.99 10.19
C ALA A 181 -19.43 7.20 9.34
N PHE A 182 -20.58 6.76 9.83
CA PHE A 182 -21.92 6.83 9.22
C PHE A 182 -22.14 6.14 7.86
N LEU A 183 -21.23 6.30 6.90
CA LEU A 183 -21.30 5.71 5.56
C LEU A 183 -19.92 5.17 5.17
N GLY A 184 -19.84 3.87 4.88
CA GLY A 184 -18.59 3.21 4.53
C GLY A 184 -18.24 3.21 3.05
N PRO A 185 -17.06 2.64 2.72
CA PRO A 185 -16.57 2.58 1.37
C PRO A 185 -17.07 1.35 0.62
N SER A 186 -16.88 1.36 -0.71
CA SER A 186 -16.91 0.16 -1.55
C SER A 186 -15.49 -0.10 -2.07
N LEU A 187 -14.95 -1.28 -1.77
CA LEU A 187 -13.56 -1.65 -2.02
C LEU A 187 -13.50 -2.86 -2.96
N LYS A 188 -12.81 -2.75 -4.08
CA LYS A 188 -12.51 -3.87 -4.97
C LYS A 188 -11.16 -4.47 -4.62
N PHE A 189 -11.09 -5.75 -4.29
CA PHE A 189 -9.84 -6.41 -3.94
C PHE A 189 -9.16 -6.95 -5.21
N HIS A 190 -7.87 -6.67 -5.39
CA HIS A 190 -7.09 -7.17 -6.54
C HIS A 190 -6.27 -8.43 -6.20
N THR A 191 -6.39 -8.92 -4.97
CA THR A 191 -5.74 -10.13 -4.47
C THR A 191 -6.65 -10.80 -3.43
N ASN A 192 -6.46 -12.09 -3.20
CA ASN A 192 -7.20 -12.81 -2.15
C ASN A 192 -6.90 -12.17 -0.80
N ALA A 193 -7.94 -11.99 0.02
CA ALA A 193 -7.84 -11.30 1.29
C ALA A 193 -8.75 -11.92 2.35
N VAL A 194 -8.47 -11.63 3.61
CA VAL A 194 -9.40 -11.90 4.72
C VAL A 194 -9.72 -10.56 5.37
N VAL A 195 -10.99 -10.24 5.50
CA VAL A 195 -11.45 -8.97 6.10
C VAL A 195 -12.43 -9.24 7.23
N ALA A 196 -12.56 -8.30 8.16
CA ALA A 196 -13.61 -8.33 9.18
C ALA A 196 -14.07 -6.91 9.49
N VAL A 197 -15.33 -6.79 9.93
CA VAL A 197 -15.92 -5.54 10.40
C VAL A 197 -16.36 -5.69 11.85
N ALA A 198 -15.99 -4.72 12.70
CA ALA A 198 -16.48 -4.64 14.08
C ALA A 198 -16.83 -3.20 14.45
N GLY A 199 -17.73 -3.03 15.41
CA GLY A 199 -18.22 -1.73 15.90
C GLY A 199 -19.73 -1.59 15.74
N ALA A 200 -20.18 -0.39 15.41
CA ALA A 200 -21.61 -0.13 15.19
C ALA A 200 -22.20 -1.01 14.07
N PRO A 201 -23.51 -1.27 14.11
CA PRO A 201 -24.17 -2.13 13.13
C PRO A 201 -24.31 -1.39 11.79
N PHE A 202 -23.46 -1.77 10.84
CA PHE A 202 -23.47 -1.31 9.46
C PHE A 202 -23.87 -2.46 8.56
N LYS A 203 -24.56 -2.16 7.46
CA LYS A 203 -24.83 -3.13 6.41
C LYS A 203 -23.53 -3.39 5.64
N ALA A 204 -22.90 -4.52 5.88
CA ALA A 204 -21.76 -5.01 5.11
C ALA A 204 -22.25 -5.94 3.98
N THR A 205 -21.65 -5.83 2.79
CA THR A 205 -21.94 -6.70 1.65
C THR A 205 -20.67 -7.19 0.97
N LEU A 206 -20.71 -8.41 0.47
CA LEU A 206 -19.69 -9.00 -0.40
C LEU A 206 -20.37 -9.34 -1.74
N ASN A 207 -19.91 -8.72 -2.82
CA ASN A 207 -20.52 -8.84 -4.15
C ASN A 207 -22.03 -8.56 -4.14
N GLY A 208 -22.47 -7.61 -3.31
CA GLY A 208 -23.88 -7.23 -3.13
C GLY A 208 -24.69 -8.15 -2.21
N VAL A 209 -24.15 -9.29 -1.79
CA VAL A 209 -24.79 -10.19 -0.83
C VAL A 209 -24.44 -9.76 0.59
N GLN A 210 -25.42 -9.76 1.50
CA GLN A 210 -25.20 -9.37 2.90
C GLN A 210 -24.12 -10.27 3.54
N ALA A 211 -23.14 -9.63 4.17
CA ALA A 211 -22.06 -10.29 4.88
C ALA A 211 -22.19 -10.04 6.39
N PRO A 212 -21.82 -11.02 7.25
CA PRO A 212 -21.87 -10.84 8.69
C PRO A 212 -20.80 -9.84 9.17
N GLN A 213 -21.16 -9.06 10.20
CA GLN A 213 -20.18 -8.38 11.04
C GLN A 213 -19.63 -9.35 12.10
N PHE A 214 -18.52 -8.99 12.73
CA PHE A 214 -17.87 -9.76 13.80
C PHE A 214 -17.44 -11.18 13.40
N ALA A 215 -17.21 -11.41 12.10
CA ALA A 215 -16.68 -12.66 11.57
C ALA A 215 -15.60 -12.37 10.51
N PRO A 216 -14.60 -13.25 10.36
CA PRO A 216 -13.68 -13.19 9.23
C PRO A 216 -14.41 -13.57 7.93
N LEU A 217 -14.18 -12.79 6.88
CA LEU A 217 -14.70 -12.98 5.54
C LEU A 217 -13.53 -13.25 4.61
N GLU A 218 -13.57 -14.37 3.89
CA GLU A 218 -12.59 -14.69 2.84
C GLU A 218 -13.05 -14.10 1.51
N LEU A 219 -12.15 -13.35 0.86
CA LEU A 219 -12.38 -12.66 -0.41
C LEU A 219 -11.42 -13.21 -1.46
N GLN A 220 -11.90 -13.31 -2.68
CA GLN A 220 -11.10 -13.63 -3.86
C GLN A 220 -10.70 -12.35 -4.60
N ALA A 221 -9.63 -12.43 -5.40
CA ALA A 221 -9.27 -11.36 -6.32
C ALA A 221 -10.44 -11.06 -7.28
N GLY A 222 -10.82 -9.79 -7.36
CA GLY A 222 -11.97 -9.31 -8.14
C GLY A 222 -13.19 -8.96 -7.28
N ASP A 223 -13.29 -9.50 -6.06
CA ASP A 223 -14.43 -9.28 -5.19
C ASP A 223 -14.58 -7.81 -4.78
N VAL A 224 -15.85 -7.38 -4.64
CA VAL A 224 -16.21 -6.06 -4.13
C VAL A 224 -16.82 -6.21 -2.75
N PHE A 225 -16.13 -5.69 -1.75
CA PHE A 225 -16.61 -5.60 -0.38
C PHE A 225 -17.05 -4.17 -0.07
N ALA A 226 -18.26 -4.02 0.45
CA ALA A 226 -18.79 -2.71 0.81
C ALA A 226 -19.28 -2.69 2.26
N VAL A 227 -19.06 -1.56 2.91
CA VAL A 227 -19.75 -1.18 4.14
C VAL A 227 -20.64 -0.01 3.76
N GLU A 228 -21.95 -0.19 3.81
CA GLU A 228 -22.92 0.81 3.39
C GLU A 228 -23.23 1.75 4.57
N GLN A 229 -24.51 1.98 4.87
CA GLN A 229 -24.97 2.81 5.97
C GLN A 229 -25.13 2.03 7.28
N LEU A 230 -25.22 2.76 8.40
CA LEU A 230 -25.72 2.18 9.66
C LEU A 230 -27.12 1.60 9.46
N THR A 231 -27.39 0.49 10.14
CA THR A 231 -28.71 -0.17 10.14
C THR A 231 -29.57 0.24 11.33
N THR A 232 -29.03 1.00 12.28
CA THR A 232 -29.73 1.49 13.48
C THR A 232 -29.40 2.95 13.75
N ASP A 233 -30.16 3.59 14.63
CA ASP A 233 -29.90 4.92 15.19
C ASP A 233 -28.84 4.94 16.31
N VAL A 234 -28.42 3.76 16.78
CA VAL A 234 -27.36 3.59 17.78
C VAL A 234 -25.99 3.39 17.13
N GLY A 235 -24.99 4.10 17.66
CA GLY A 235 -23.60 4.01 17.22
C GLY A 235 -23.26 4.99 16.10
N ALA A 236 -21.97 5.09 15.77
CA ALA A 236 -21.49 6.02 14.76
C ALA A 236 -20.35 5.48 13.88
N ARG A 237 -19.54 4.55 14.41
CA ARG A 237 -18.33 4.08 13.76
C ARG A 237 -18.22 2.56 13.75
N CYS A 238 -17.65 2.05 12.67
CA CYS A 238 -17.15 0.68 12.59
C CYS A 238 -15.72 0.68 12.01
N TYR A 239 -15.09 -0.48 12.08
CA TYR A 239 -13.70 -0.68 11.67
C TYR A 239 -13.60 -1.84 10.72
N ILE A 240 -12.99 -1.60 9.55
CA ILE A 240 -12.66 -2.62 8.58
C ILE A 240 -11.20 -3.01 8.81
N ALA A 241 -10.96 -4.25 9.23
CA ALA A 241 -9.63 -4.84 9.29
C ALA A 241 -9.39 -5.72 8.06
N VAL A 242 -8.17 -5.68 7.53
CA VAL A 242 -7.68 -6.59 6.49
C VAL A 242 -6.53 -7.37 7.09
N ARG A 243 -6.46 -8.69 6.88
CA ARG A 243 -5.35 -9.53 7.35
C ARG A 243 -4.01 -9.00 6.82
N GLY A 244 -3.04 -8.81 7.70
CA GLY A 244 -1.76 -8.14 7.43
C GLY A 244 -1.77 -6.62 7.68
N GLY A 245 -2.94 -6.00 7.80
CA GLY A 245 -3.12 -4.56 7.98
C GLY A 245 -2.98 -3.77 6.68
N VAL A 246 -3.34 -2.47 6.74
CA VAL A 246 -3.19 -1.56 5.60
C VAL A 246 -1.76 -0.99 5.56
N ASP A 247 -1.04 -1.21 4.45
CA ASP A 247 0.34 -0.76 4.26
C ASP A 247 0.44 0.72 3.86
N VAL A 248 0.45 1.59 4.86
CA VAL A 248 0.73 3.03 4.72
C VAL A 248 2.00 3.42 5.48
N PRO A 249 2.71 4.49 5.06
CA PRO A 249 3.90 4.96 5.75
C PRO A 249 3.63 5.33 7.20
N LEU A 250 4.63 5.10 8.07
CA LEU A 250 4.62 5.63 9.43
C LEU A 250 4.94 7.14 9.39
N TYR A 251 4.17 7.93 10.14
CA TYR A 251 4.47 9.33 10.40
C TYR A 251 4.43 9.59 11.90
N LEU A 252 5.60 9.96 12.45
CA LEU A 252 5.81 10.06 13.90
C LEU A 252 5.42 8.73 14.58
N GLY A 253 5.97 7.63 14.08
CA GLY A 253 5.83 6.29 14.68
C GLY A 253 4.44 5.66 14.63
N SER A 254 3.49 6.19 13.83
CA SER A 254 2.13 5.65 13.69
C SER A 254 1.60 5.84 12.27
N ARG A 255 0.72 4.93 11.85
CA ARG A 255 -0.06 4.95 10.60
C ARG A 255 -1.36 5.73 10.72
N SER A 256 -1.69 6.21 11.92
CA SER A 256 -2.95 6.89 12.19
C SER A 256 -3.09 8.21 11.47
N THR A 257 -4.21 8.42 10.79
CA THR A 257 -4.47 9.63 10.02
C THR A 257 -4.86 10.78 10.95
N PHE A 258 -4.22 11.95 10.79
CA PHE A 258 -4.59 13.19 11.46
C PHE A 258 -4.95 14.26 10.42
N THR A 259 -6.24 14.38 10.10
CA THR A 259 -6.72 15.20 8.97
C THR A 259 -6.48 16.70 9.13
N LYS A 260 -6.42 17.23 10.37
CA LYS A 260 -6.15 18.66 10.60
C LYS A 260 -4.69 19.05 10.38
N GLY A 261 -3.77 18.08 10.32
CA GLY A 261 -2.34 18.31 10.08
C GLY A 261 -1.90 18.04 8.65
N ALA A 262 -2.85 17.74 7.75
CA ALA A 262 -2.61 17.52 6.34
C ALA A 262 -2.54 18.85 5.55
#